data_AF-A0A382RUA6-F1
#
_entry.id   AF-A0A382RUA6-F1
#
_cell.length_a   1.000
_cell.length_b   1.000
_cell.length_c   1.000
_cell.angle_alpha   90.00
_cell.angle_beta   90.00
_cell.angle_gamma   90.00
#
_symmetry.space_group_name_H-M   'P 1'
#
loop_
_entity.id
_entity.type
_entity.pdbx_description
1 polymer ?
#
loop_
_entity_poly.entity_id
_entity_poly.type
_entity_poly.pdbx_seq_one_letter_code
_entity_poly.pdbx_strand_id
1 'polypeptide(L)' 'MELEKLNMYQRLRDFEVPAVFLDEIFNNNKDLDTLSVAWKTLKSSGLSDDDTAQEIASIIF' A
#
# COMPACT_ATOMS: atom_id res chain seq x y z
N MET A 1 10.68 6.81 6.89
CA MET A 1 10.26 5.43 7.21
C MET A 1 8.85 5.37 7.79
N GLU A 2 8.46 6.16 8.81
CA GLU A 2 7.06 6.19 9.28
C GLU A 2 6.11 7.00 8.39
N LEU A 3 6.58 8.14 7.85
CA LEU A 3 5.74 9.00 7.00
C LEU A 3 5.28 8.31 5.70
N GLU A 4 6.16 7.50 5.08
CA GLU A 4 5.81 6.71 3.89
C GLU A 4 4.76 5.64 4.20
N LYS A 5 4.90 4.94 5.33
CA LYS A 5 3.92 3.94 5.77
C LYS A 5 2.56 4.59 6.03
N LEU A 6 2.54 5.76 6.66
CA LEU A 6 1.31 6.51 6.91
C LEU A 6 0.66 6.98 5.60
N ASN A 7 1.45 7.47 4.64
CA ASN A 7 0.96 7.86 3.31
C ASN A 7 0.37 6.65 2.56
N MET A 8 1.05 5.51 2.56
CA MET A 8 0.54 4.26 1.98
C MET A 8 -0.79 3.84 2.62
N TYR A 9 -0.85 3.84 3.96
CA TYR A 9 -2.06 3.45 4.71
C TYR A 9 -3.24 4.36 4.37
N GLN A 10 -3.03 5.68 4.32
CA GLN A 10 -4.08 6.65 3.97
C GLN A 10 -4.56 6.46 2.54
N ARG A 11 -3.64 6.34 1.57
CA ARG A 11 -4.03 6.15 0.17
C ARG A 11 -4.78 4.84 -0.04
N LEU A 12 -4.30 3.72 0.51
CA LEU A 12 -5.01 2.44 0.38
C LEU A 12 -6.41 2.51 1.01
N ARG A 13 -6.55 3.20 2.15
CA ARG A 13 -7.85 3.45 2.77
C ARG A 13 -8.76 4.33 1.90
N ASP A 14 -8.20 5.32 1.21
CA ASP A 14 -8.94 6.18 0.28
C ASP A 14 -9.43 5.38 -0.95
N PHE A 15 -8.71 4.31 -1.35
CA PHE A 15 -9.12 3.35 -2.38
C PHE A 15 -10.00 2.21 -1.85
N GLU A 16 -10.78 2.47 -0.80
CA GLU A 16 -11.76 1.54 -0.22
C GLU A 16 -11.18 0.24 0.38
N VAL A 17 -9.86 0.13 0.58
CA VAL A 17 -9.28 -1.02 1.28
C VAL A 17 -9.73 -0.98 2.75
N PRO A 18 -10.40 -2.04 3.25
CA PRO A 18 -10.86 -2.06 4.63
C PRO A 18 -9.70 -1.96 5.61
N ALA A 19 -9.89 -1.18 6.69
CA ALA A 19 -8.88 -0.99 7.73
C ALA A 19 -8.41 -2.32 8.36
N VAL A 20 -9.25 -3.36 8.38
CA VAL A 20 -8.89 -4.69 8.89
C VAL A 20 -7.76 -5.32 8.07
N PHE A 21 -7.81 -5.23 6.74
CA PHE A 21 -6.73 -5.73 5.88
C PHE A 21 -5.47 -4.89 6.02
N LEU A 22 -5.60 -3.57 6.13
CA LEU A 22 -4.47 -2.69 6.36
C LEU A 22 -3.79 -3.00 7.70
N ASP A 23 -4.56 -3.17 8.76
CA ASP A 23 -4.02 -3.50 10.08
C ASP A 23 -3.36 -4.89 10.08
N GLU A 24 -3.89 -5.87 9.35
CA GLU A 24 -3.23 -7.17 9.17
C GLU A 24 -1.90 -7.04 8.43
N ILE A 25 -1.89 -6.35 7.29
CA ILE A 25 -0.68 -6.16 6.47
C ILE A 25 0.38 -5.36 7.24
N PHE A 26 -0.01 -4.28 7.91
CA PHE A 26 0.92 -3.40 8.62
C PHE A 26 1.39 -3.98 9.95
N ASN A 27 0.63 -4.89 10.59
CA ASN A 27 1.09 -5.64 11.75
C ASN A 27 1.94 -6.86 11.38
N ASN A 28 1.90 -7.33 10.13
CA ASN A 28 2.75 -8.41 9.66
C ASN A 28 3.97 -7.87 8.90
N ASN A 29 5.15 -8.00 9.50
CA ASN A 29 6.41 -7.54 8.88
C ASN A 29 6.64 -8.11 7.47
N LYS A 30 6.21 -9.35 7.20
CA LYS A 30 6.39 -9.98 5.88
C LYS A 30 5.47 -9.36 4.84
N ASP A 31 4.22 -9.12 5.20
CA ASP A 31 3.22 -8.54 4.29
C ASP A 31 3.52 -7.07 4.07
N LEU A 32 3.92 -6.34 5.11
CA LEU A 32 4.38 -4.96 5.02
C LEU A 32 5.61 -4.82 4.11
N ASP A 33 6.58 -5.74 4.20
CA ASP A 33 7.75 -5.73 3.32
C ASP A 33 7.33 -5.98 1.86
N THR A 34 6.45 -6.95 1.63
CA THR A 34 5.88 -7.25 0.30
C THR A 34 5.15 -6.04 -0.27
N LEU A 35 4.30 -5.38 0.53
CA LEU A 35 3.60 -4.16 0.16
C LEU A 35 4.58 -3.03 -0.20
N SER A 36 5.62 -2.85 0.61
CA SER A 36 6.64 -1.81 0.42
C SER A 36 7.46 -2.04 -0.86
N VAL A 37 7.79 -3.31 -1.17
CA VAL A 37 8.46 -3.71 -2.41
C VAL A 37 7.55 -3.48 -3.62
N ALA A 38 6.28 -3.89 -3.54
CA ALA A 38 5.30 -3.67 -4.60
C ALA A 38 5.12 -2.17 -4.89
N TRP A 39 4.96 -1.37 -3.82
CA TRP A 39 4.83 0.08 -3.92
C TRP A 39 6.04 0.73 -4.60
N LYS A 40 7.25 0.39 -4.18
CA LYS A 40 8.48 0.90 -4.79
C LYS A 40 8.62 0.47 -6.24
N THR A 41 8.23 -0.76 -6.57
CA THR A 41 8.30 -1.29 -7.93
C THR A 41 7.34 -0.55 -8.85
N LEU A 42 6.10 -0.31 -8.42
CA LEU A 42 5.10 0.46 -9.16
C LEU A 42 5.55 1.91 -9.35
N LYS A 43 6.05 2.57 -8.30
CA LYS A 43 6.65 3.91 -8.42
C LYS A 43 7.85 3.95 -9.35
N SER A 44 8.69 2.92 -9.34
CA SER A 44 9.83 2.83 -10.25
C SER A 44 9.42 2.61 -11.71
N SER A 45 8.23 2.09 -11.96
CA SER A 45 7.63 1.98 -13.29
C SER A 45 7.03 3.31 -13.78
N GLY A 46 7.11 4.38 -12.97
CA GLY A 46 6.60 5.72 -13.30
C GLY A 46 5.16 5.97 -12.91
N LEU A 47 4.53 5.05 -12.15
CA LEU A 47 3.18 5.28 -11.63
C LEU A 47 3.19 6.38 -10.57
N SER A 48 2.11 7.16 -10.53
CA SER A 48 1.89 8.08 -9.45
C SER A 48 1.60 7.31 -8.15
N ASP A 49 1.68 8.06 -7.07
CA ASP A 49 1.51 7.59 -5.71
C ASP A 49 0.02 7.18 -5.48
N ASP A 50 -0.92 7.74 -6.28
CA ASP A 50 -2.34 7.36 -6.34
C ASP A 50 -2.58 6.13 -7.21
N ASP A 51 -2.02 6.10 -8.42
CA ASP A 51 -2.18 4.93 -9.30
C ASP A 51 -1.58 3.67 -8.67
N THR A 52 -0.45 3.83 -7.96
CA THR A 52 0.18 2.75 -7.19
C THR A 52 -0.76 2.20 -6.11
N ALA A 53 -1.43 3.09 -5.39
CA ALA A 53 -2.37 2.70 -4.34
C ALA A 53 -3.61 2.01 -4.92
N GLN A 54 -4.12 2.50 -6.06
CA GLN A 54 -5.24 1.90 -6.78
C GLN A 54 -4.92 0.48 -7.25
N GLU A 55 -3.77 0.28 -7.88
CA GLU A 55 -3.33 -1.05 -8.36
C GLU A 55 -3.21 -2.04 -7.20
N ILE A 56 -2.59 -1.60 -6.09
CA ILE A 56 -2.45 -2.45 -4.89
C ILE A 56 -3.82 -2.74 -4.27
N ALA A 57 -4.71 -1.75 -4.18
CA ALA A 57 -6.05 -1.93 -3.66
C ALA A 57 -6.84 -2.96 -4.48
N SER A 58 -6.74 -2.90 -5.81
CA SER A 58 -7.39 -3.87 -6.73
C SER A 58 -6.79 -5.29 -6.69
N ILE A 59 -5.61 -5.47 -6.09
CA ILE A 59 -5.04 -6.80 -5.86
C ILE A 59 -5.54 -7.37 -4.53
N ILE A 60 -5.76 -6.50 -3.54
CA ILE A 60 -6.28 -6.87 -2.22
C ILE A 60 -7.80 -7.14 -2.27
N PHE A 61 -8.53 -6.48 -3.19
CA PHE A 61 -9.99 -6.52 -3.31
C PHE A 61 -10.44 -6.71 -4.76
#